data_AF-K2CT91-F1
#
_entry.id   AF-K2CT91-F1
#
_cell.length_a   1.000
_cell.length_b   1.000
_cell.length_c   1.000
_cell.angle_alpha   90.00
_cell.angle_beta   90.00
_cell.angle_gamma   90.00
#
_symmetry.space_group_name_H-M   'P 1'
#
loop_
_entity.id
_entity.type
_entity.pdbx_description
1 polymer ?
#
loop_
_entity_poly.entity_id
_entity_poly.type
_entity_poly.pdbx_seq_one_letter_code
_entity_poly.pdbx_strand_id
1 'polypeptide(L)'
;MKQRNKGFTLLELLIGFVILASVSVIFLQTMHRFRKETAFTSENYLASSLVEKVLEQCYQESQLNPHGMKAIGLADANGNPYEISTSITDKETVFFAHPPITEALTPDLHHLLKDNYTLSVETEKKDGFYEMIAGLKWNAQSGKGEILSSSRVLSFTGEKEVLTTFDLTDDAVKERLVKDVFNSPGSSLGAELSSIGAQTMLVHVGHVFYASLDWLKDPDFAEKRQKAESLEVFTQPGSDEYAKCSRLYFEMARDLLHLMLSLQPHIKEATDNISFLASIPLPERFIAESRINRSGLYYRQLRRIFFNCILKLSERYEQQLKYADFQRSQRQMVGRLFNINRILYANRAFSEEVRATIIEERYIGFLDAIQVFFKDRDASICRMAEQERSFIAANKLVENFFVLGLTGKLFKEIDEFVNVLD
;
A
#
# COMPACT_ATOMS: atom_id res chain seq x y z
N MET A 1 -27.70 66.03 66.25
CA MET A 1 -27.17 66.14 64.87
C MET A 1 -28.25 65.72 63.89
N LYS A 2 -28.86 66.67 63.17
CA LYS A 2 -29.82 66.37 62.08
C LYS A 2 -29.04 66.13 60.79
N GLN A 3 -29.14 64.95 60.19
CA GLN A 3 -28.70 64.72 58.81
C GLN A 3 -29.48 65.66 57.90
N ARG A 4 -28.76 66.56 57.23
CA ARG A 4 -29.32 67.53 56.29
C ARG A 4 -29.41 66.81 54.94
N ASN A 5 -30.59 66.26 54.64
CA ASN A 5 -30.90 65.72 53.32
C ASN A 5 -30.80 66.86 52.29
N LYS A 6 -29.65 66.96 51.61
CA LYS A 6 -29.50 67.77 50.41
C LYS A 6 -30.19 66.99 49.28
N GLY A 7 -31.36 67.44 48.87
CA GLY A 7 -32.00 66.93 47.66
C GLY A 7 -31.13 67.28 46.45
N PHE A 8 -30.94 66.31 45.56
CA PHE A 8 -30.23 66.53 44.29
C PHE A 8 -30.97 67.56 43.44
N THR A 9 -30.21 68.44 42.80
CA THR A 9 -30.79 69.37 41.81
C THR A 9 -31.17 68.59 40.54
N LEU A 10 -32.20 69.03 39.82
CA LEU A 10 -32.64 68.39 38.57
C LEU A 10 -31.48 68.24 37.58
N LEU A 11 -30.56 69.22 37.56
CA LEU A 11 -29.36 69.22 36.73
C LEU A 11 -28.40 68.08 37.11
N GLU A 12 -28.14 67.83 38.39
CA GLU A 12 -27.27 66.75 38.85
C GLU A 12 -27.86 65.36 38.52
N LEU A 13 -29.19 65.21 38.62
CA LEU A 13 -29.90 64.00 38.19
C LEU A 13 -29.77 63.78 36.68
N LEU A 14 -29.87 64.85 35.89
CA LEU A 14 -29.80 64.79 34.42
C LEU A 14 -28.36 64.48 33.95
N ILE A 15 -27.35 65.10 34.58
CA ILE A 15 -25.94 64.80 34.33
C ILE A 15 -25.62 63.35 34.74
N GLY A 16 -26.08 62.91 35.91
CA GLY A 16 -25.91 61.52 36.36
C GLY A 16 -26.54 60.51 35.40
N PHE A 17 -27.73 60.82 34.87
CA PHE A 17 -28.43 59.98 33.89
C PHE A 17 -27.67 59.91 32.56
N VAL A 18 -27.16 61.05 32.05
CA VAL A 18 -26.36 61.09 30.81
C VAL A 18 -25.07 60.29 30.95
N ILE A 19 -24.37 60.40 32.09
CA ILE A 19 -23.15 59.62 32.35
C ILE A 19 -23.48 58.13 32.39
N LEU A 20 -24.52 57.72 33.13
CA LEU A 20 -24.94 56.32 33.19
C LEU A 20 -25.34 55.77 31.83
N ALA A 21 -26.14 56.51 31.05
CA ALA A 21 -26.53 56.12 29.71
C ALA A 21 -25.31 55.98 28.77
N SER A 22 -24.36 56.90 28.86
CA SER A 22 -23.12 56.86 28.06
C SER A 22 -22.28 55.62 28.38
N VAL A 23 -22.07 55.35 29.67
CA VAL A 23 -21.33 54.17 30.14
C VAL A 23 -22.05 52.87 29.76
N SER A 24 -23.38 52.83 29.87
CA SER A 24 -24.18 51.67 29.43
C SER A 24 -24.07 51.41 27.93
N VAL A 25 -24.09 52.45 27.09
CA VAL A 25 -23.91 52.31 25.63
C VAL A 25 -22.51 51.77 25.30
N ILE A 26 -21.46 52.32 25.90
CA ILE A 26 -20.08 51.85 25.71
C ILE A 26 -19.96 50.39 26.17
N PHE A 27 -20.52 50.04 27.33
CA PHE A 27 -20.51 48.68 27.86
C PHE A 27 -21.23 47.70 26.93
N LEU A 28 -22.43 48.06 26.43
CA LEU A 28 -23.19 47.21 25.50
C LEU A 28 -22.48 47.03 24.16
N GLN A 29 -21.88 48.09 23.60
CA GLN A 29 -21.07 47.99 22.38
C GLN A 29 -19.85 47.08 22.58
N THR A 30 -19.18 47.23 23.73
CA THR A 30 -18.01 46.42 24.07
C THR A 30 -18.40 44.95 24.26
N MET A 31 -19.50 44.67 24.99
CA MET A 31 -20.04 43.32 25.15
C MET A 31 -20.49 42.70 23.82
N HIS A 32 -21.10 43.47 22.94
CA HIS A 32 -21.48 43.01 21.61
C HIS A 32 -20.25 42.66 20.76
N ARG A 33 -19.19 43.48 20.82
CA ARG A 33 -17.92 43.21 20.15
C ARG A 33 -17.23 41.97 20.71
N PHE A 34 -17.19 41.81 22.03
CA PHE A 34 -16.64 40.62 22.69
C PHE A 34 -17.41 39.36 22.27
N ARG A 35 -18.75 39.38 22.29
CA ARG A 35 -19.56 38.24 21.85
C ARG A 35 -19.28 37.86 20.40
N LYS A 36 -19.12 38.86 19.52
CA LYS A 36 -18.77 38.65 18.12
C LYS A 36 -17.38 38.03 17.95
N GLU A 37 -16.39 38.51 18.70
CA GLU A 37 -15.01 38.01 18.68
C GLU A 37 -14.89 36.59 19.23
N THR A 38 -15.59 36.27 20.33
CA THR A 38 -15.65 34.91 20.88
C THR A 38 -16.31 33.94 19.88
N ALA A 39 -17.41 34.35 19.25
CA ALA A 39 -18.09 33.53 18.24
C ALA A 39 -17.19 33.28 17.03
N PHE A 40 -16.53 34.31 16.51
CA PHE A 40 -15.59 34.18 15.39
C PHE A 40 -14.41 33.26 15.74
N THR A 41 -13.88 33.34 16.95
CA THR A 41 -12.80 32.46 17.42
C THR A 41 -13.25 31.00 17.49
N SER A 42 -14.47 30.76 17.96
CA SER A 42 -15.06 29.41 18.00
C SER A 42 -15.28 28.83 16.60
N GLU A 43 -15.75 29.65 15.66
CA GLU A 43 -15.94 29.26 14.25
C GLU A 43 -14.60 28.96 13.57
N ASN A 44 -13.58 29.78 13.82
CA ASN A 44 -12.22 29.54 13.32
C ASN A 44 -11.63 28.23 13.88
N TYR A 45 -11.83 27.95 15.17
CA TYR A 45 -11.40 26.69 15.78
C TYR A 45 -12.10 25.49 15.15
N LEU A 46 -13.42 25.57 14.95
CA LEU A 46 -14.19 24.54 14.26
C LEU A 46 -13.69 24.31 12.84
N ALA A 47 -13.45 25.38 12.08
CA ALA A 47 -12.90 25.32 10.74
C ALA A 47 -11.51 24.64 10.72
N SER A 48 -10.62 25.03 11.64
CA SER A 48 -9.30 24.41 11.78
C SER A 48 -9.39 22.90 12.03
N SER A 49 -10.21 22.47 12.99
CA SER A 49 -10.37 21.04 13.30
C SER A 49 -10.97 20.24 12.14
N LEU A 50 -11.89 20.82 11.37
CA LEU A 50 -12.48 20.16 10.20
C LEU A 50 -11.47 20.05 9.03
N VAL A 51 -10.64 21.07 8.79
CA VAL A 51 -9.56 21.01 7.81
C VAL A 51 -8.51 19.96 8.21
N GLU A 52 -8.12 19.92 9.48
CA GLU A 52 -7.21 18.90 10.00
C GLU A 52 -7.77 17.49 9.81
N LYS A 53 -9.06 17.28 10.07
CA LYS A 53 -9.73 16.00 9.82
C LYS A 53 -9.64 15.57 8.36
N VAL A 54 -9.87 16.50 7.41
CA VAL A 54 -9.76 16.21 5.98
C VAL A 54 -8.33 15.79 5.62
N LEU A 55 -7.32 16.55 6.06
CA LEU A 55 -5.92 16.23 5.80
C LEU A 55 -5.48 14.91 6.43
N GLU A 56 -5.90 14.64 7.67
CA GLU A 56 -5.62 13.38 8.36
C GLU A 56 -6.21 12.19 7.61
N GLN A 57 -7.47 12.28 7.16
CA GLN A 57 -8.09 11.22 6.39
C GLN A 57 -7.37 10.98 5.06
N CYS A 58 -6.94 12.04 4.36
CA CYS A 58 -6.15 11.89 3.13
C CYS A 58 -4.83 11.15 3.37
N TYR A 59 -4.16 11.45 4.49
CA TYR A 59 -2.95 10.76 4.90
C TYR A 59 -3.22 9.29 5.27
N GLN A 60 -4.25 9.04 6.08
CA GLN A 60 -4.65 7.69 6.49
C GLN A 60 -4.94 6.79 5.28
N GLU A 61 -5.71 7.29 4.32
CA GLU A 61 -6.06 6.58 3.08
C GLU A 61 -4.83 6.18 2.29
N SER A 62 -3.96 7.15 2.04
CA SER A 62 -2.82 6.93 1.15
C SER A 62 -1.70 6.14 1.80
N GLN A 63 -1.66 6.10 3.13
CA GLN A 63 -0.75 5.23 3.88
C GLN A 63 -1.04 3.74 3.65
N LEU A 64 -2.31 3.36 3.48
CA LEU A 64 -2.73 1.98 3.28
C LEU A 64 -2.91 1.61 1.81
N ASN A 65 -3.40 2.58 1.04
CA ASN A 65 -3.86 2.36 -0.31
C ASN A 65 -3.14 3.33 -1.26
N PRO A 66 -2.32 2.84 -2.20
CA PRO A 66 -1.68 3.71 -3.18
C PRO A 66 -2.70 4.45 -4.07
N HIS A 67 -3.94 3.95 -4.16
CA HIS A 67 -5.08 4.59 -4.83
C HIS A 67 -6.02 5.32 -3.86
N GLY A 68 -5.53 5.69 -2.67
CA GLY A 68 -6.31 6.33 -1.61
C GLY A 68 -7.01 7.61 -2.07
N MET A 69 -6.33 8.47 -2.83
CA MET A 69 -6.92 9.71 -3.38
C MET A 69 -8.13 9.44 -4.30
N LYS A 70 -8.06 8.38 -5.10
CA LYS A 70 -9.19 7.93 -5.93
C LYS A 70 -10.31 7.36 -5.07
N ALA A 71 -9.99 6.63 -4.00
CA ALA A 71 -10.98 6.05 -3.09
C ALA A 71 -11.81 7.11 -2.35
N ILE A 72 -11.23 8.28 -2.10
CA ILE A 72 -11.93 9.42 -1.48
C ILE A 72 -12.49 10.44 -2.47
N GLY A 73 -12.38 10.18 -3.77
CA GLY A 73 -12.93 11.05 -4.81
C GLY A 73 -12.15 12.34 -5.07
N LEU A 74 -10.89 12.43 -4.63
CA LEU A 74 -10.01 13.56 -4.94
C LEU A 74 -9.22 13.39 -6.25
N ALA A 75 -9.27 12.21 -6.86
CA ALA A 75 -8.61 11.94 -8.13
C ALA A 75 -9.45 11.02 -9.02
N ASP A 76 -9.29 11.17 -10.34
CA ASP A 76 -9.94 10.35 -11.36
C ASP A 76 -9.33 8.94 -11.46
N ALA A 77 -9.79 8.16 -12.44
CA ALA A 77 -9.29 6.82 -12.68
C ALA A 77 -7.80 6.75 -13.05
N ASN A 78 -7.25 7.81 -13.63
CA ASN A 78 -5.86 7.98 -14.06
C ASN A 78 -5.00 8.69 -12.97
N GLY A 79 -5.62 9.04 -11.84
CA GLY A 79 -4.99 9.80 -10.76
C GLY A 79 -4.84 11.28 -11.07
N ASN A 80 -5.58 11.84 -12.03
CA ASN A 80 -5.64 13.29 -12.21
C ASN A 80 -6.51 13.89 -11.09
N PRO A 81 -6.06 14.95 -10.43
CA PRO A 81 -6.76 15.51 -9.29
C PRO A 81 -8.06 16.22 -9.71
N TYR A 82 -9.03 16.22 -8.79
CA TYR A 82 -10.21 17.06 -8.86
C TYR A 82 -10.08 18.24 -7.90
N GLU A 83 -10.59 19.40 -8.32
CA GLU A 83 -10.87 20.49 -7.41
C GLU A 83 -12.27 20.29 -6.81
N ILE A 84 -12.36 20.26 -5.48
CA ILE A 84 -13.63 20.11 -4.78
C ILE A 84 -13.95 21.43 -4.10
N SER A 85 -15.17 21.93 -4.33
CA SER A 85 -15.76 23.03 -3.57
C SER A 85 -17.20 22.67 -3.21
N THR A 86 -17.44 22.22 -1.99
CA THR A 86 -18.75 21.66 -1.58
C THR A 86 -19.06 21.91 -0.11
N SER A 87 -20.32 21.71 0.28
CA SER A 87 -20.78 21.83 1.66
C SER A 87 -20.28 20.66 2.52
N ILE A 88 -20.16 20.88 3.83
CA ILE A 88 -19.70 19.87 4.79
C ILE A 88 -20.88 18.99 5.21
N THR A 89 -21.26 18.05 4.34
CA THR A 89 -22.30 17.05 4.65
C THR A 89 -21.86 15.64 4.22
N ASP A 90 -22.49 14.62 4.78
CA ASP A 90 -22.17 13.19 4.55
C ASP A 90 -22.42 12.72 3.12
N LYS A 91 -23.37 13.35 2.41
CA LYS A 91 -23.71 13.03 1.01
C LYS A 91 -22.79 13.68 -0.01
N GLU A 92 -22.17 14.79 0.34
CA GLU A 92 -21.34 15.58 -0.57
C GLU A 92 -19.87 15.19 -0.50
N THR A 93 -19.39 14.70 0.66
CA THR A 93 -18.01 14.24 0.80
C THR A 93 -17.88 13.02 1.71
N VAL A 94 -16.88 12.19 1.44
CA VAL A 94 -16.57 11.02 2.28
C VAL A 94 -15.99 11.38 3.65
N PHE A 95 -15.48 12.60 3.81
CA PHE A 95 -14.73 13.02 5.00
C PHE A 95 -15.62 13.09 6.26
N PHE A 96 -16.91 13.36 6.06
CA PHE A 96 -17.90 13.53 7.13
C PHE A 96 -18.98 12.44 7.14
N ALA A 97 -18.71 11.31 6.49
CA ALA A 97 -19.61 10.16 6.48
C ALA A 97 -19.55 9.32 7.77
N HIS A 98 -18.48 9.44 8.56
CA HIS A 98 -18.28 8.64 9.78
C HIS A 98 -17.70 9.51 10.93
N PRO A 99 -18.46 9.77 12.02
CA PRO A 99 -19.91 9.58 12.10
C PRO A 99 -20.65 10.47 11.07
N PRO A 100 -21.81 10.03 10.55
CA PRO A 100 -22.52 10.75 9.50
C PRO A 100 -23.16 12.04 10.03
N ILE A 101 -22.91 13.16 9.33
CA ILE A 101 -23.54 14.45 9.60
C ILE A 101 -24.81 14.60 8.76
N THR A 102 -25.95 14.18 9.31
CA THR A 102 -27.26 14.19 8.62
C THR A 102 -28.29 15.03 9.36
N GLU A 103 -29.33 15.45 8.64
CA GLU A 103 -30.51 16.11 9.23
C GLU A 103 -31.21 15.22 10.27
N ALA A 104 -31.20 13.89 10.08
CA ALA A 104 -31.85 12.96 10.98
C ALA A 104 -31.08 12.69 12.29
N LEU A 105 -29.75 12.59 12.23
CA LEU A 105 -28.91 12.24 13.38
C LEU A 105 -28.35 13.47 14.10
N THR A 106 -28.02 14.52 13.35
CA THR A 106 -27.33 15.72 13.84
C THR A 106 -27.90 16.99 13.19
N PRO A 107 -29.20 17.30 13.37
CA PRO A 107 -29.87 18.39 12.65
C PRO A 107 -29.18 19.74 12.83
N ASP A 108 -28.85 20.11 14.08
CA ASP A 108 -28.24 21.41 14.38
C ASP A 108 -26.85 21.57 13.73
N LEU A 109 -26.01 20.53 13.82
CA LEU A 109 -24.69 20.52 13.20
C LEU A 109 -24.79 20.50 11.67
N HIS A 110 -25.75 19.75 11.12
CA HIS A 110 -26.00 19.65 9.69
C HIS A 110 -26.34 21.03 9.11
N HIS A 111 -27.32 21.73 9.68
CA HIS A 111 -27.69 23.06 9.21
C HIS A 111 -26.58 24.09 9.43
N LEU A 112 -25.91 24.06 10.59
CA LEU A 112 -24.78 24.96 10.86
C LEU A 112 -23.70 24.83 9.78
N LEU A 113 -23.29 23.60 9.45
CA LEU A 113 -22.19 23.36 8.53
C LEU A 113 -22.60 23.57 7.08
N LYS A 114 -23.80 23.09 6.68
CA LYS A 114 -24.31 23.23 5.32
C LYS A 114 -24.55 24.68 4.93
N ASP A 115 -25.11 25.48 5.83
CA ASP A 115 -25.56 26.83 5.49
C ASP A 115 -24.43 27.88 5.64
N ASN A 116 -23.42 27.59 6.47
CA ASN A 116 -22.40 28.59 6.83
C ASN A 116 -20.99 28.24 6.37
N TYR A 117 -20.68 26.99 6.00
CA TYR A 117 -19.32 26.57 5.66
C TYR A 117 -19.22 25.92 4.27
N THR A 118 -18.10 26.15 3.59
CA THR A 118 -17.77 25.54 2.31
C THR A 118 -16.35 25.00 2.36
N LEU A 119 -16.20 23.69 2.11
CA LEU A 119 -14.93 23.00 1.97
C LEU A 119 -14.39 23.19 0.57
N SER A 120 -13.15 23.66 0.47
CA SER A 120 -12.35 23.64 -0.74
C SER A 120 -11.17 22.69 -0.59
N VAL A 121 -10.96 21.79 -1.55
CA VAL A 121 -9.77 20.94 -1.63
C VAL A 121 -9.18 21.07 -3.02
N GLU A 122 -7.98 21.65 -3.07
CA GLU A 122 -7.14 21.71 -4.26
C GLU A 122 -6.06 20.65 -4.15
N THR A 123 -5.86 19.90 -5.22
CA THR A 123 -4.88 18.81 -5.26
C THR A 123 -4.02 18.96 -6.51
N GLU A 124 -2.70 18.88 -6.34
CA GLU A 124 -1.73 18.84 -7.44
C GLU A 124 -0.96 17.52 -7.39
N LYS A 125 -0.90 16.80 -8.51
CA LYS A 125 -0.11 15.58 -8.64
C LYS A 125 1.35 15.91 -8.94
N LYS A 126 2.27 15.45 -8.11
CA LYS A 126 3.72 15.45 -8.33
C LYS A 126 4.23 14.02 -8.51
N ASP A 127 5.51 13.87 -8.82
CA ASP A 127 6.13 12.55 -8.89
C ASP A 127 6.20 11.91 -7.49
N GLY A 128 5.41 10.85 -7.29
CA GLY A 128 5.32 10.06 -6.06
C GLY A 128 4.52 10.62 -4.89
N PHE A 129 3.95 11.83 -5.01
CA PHE A 129 3.07 12.41 -3.99
C PHE A 129 2.07 13.40 -4.60
N TYR A 130 1.04 13.73 -3.82
CA TYR A 130 0.13 14.84 -4.09
C TYR A 130 0.43 15.98 -3.12
N GLU A 131 0.51 17.20 -3.64
CA GLU A 131 0.41 18.42 -2.82
C GLU A 131 -1.08 18.77 -2.70
N MET A 132 -1.53 18.94 -1.48
CA MET A 132 -2.93 19.20 -1.18
C MET A 132 -3.06 20.48 -0.38
N ILE A 133 -4.05 21.28 -0.74
CA ILE A 133 -4.47 22.46 0.02
C ILE A 133 -5.95 22.26 0.36
N ALA A 134 -6.23 22.04 1.64
CA ALA A 134 -7.59 21.96 2.15
C ALA A 134 -7.93 23.27 2.87
N GLY A 135 -9.14 23.77 2.63
CA GLY A 135 -9.59 25.05 3.16
C GLY A 135 -11.04 25.04 3.53
N LEU A 136 -11.38 25.89 4.51
CA LEU A 136 -12.75 26.17 4.87
C LEU A 136 -13.02 27.66 4.79
N LYS A 137 -14.01 28.01 3.98
CA LYS A 137 -14.60 29.35 3.92
C LYS A 137 -15.89 29.33 4.69
N TRP A 138 -16.12 30.35 5.53
CA TRP A 138 -17.39 30.50 6.23
C TRP A 138 -17.96 31.90 6.13
N ASN A 139 -19.29 31.98 6.21
CA ASN A 139 -20.04 33.22 6.19
C ASN A 139 -21.15 33.16 7.24
N ALA A 140 -20.77 33.43 8.49
CA ALA A 140 -21.66 33.37 9.65
C ALA A 140 -22.02 34.78 10.16
N GLN A 141 -22.91 34.85 11.16
CA GLN A 141 -23.27 36.13 11.80
C GLN A 141 -22.07 36.83 12.46
N SER A 142 -21.04 36.08 12.85
CA SER A 142 -19.81 36.61 13.44
C SER A 142 -18.93 37.33 12.39
N GLY A 143 -19.07 37.00 11.11
CA GLY A 143 -18.26 37.54 10.00
C GLY A 143 -17.97 36.50 8.92
N LYS A 144 -17.25 36.93 7.89
CA LYS A 144 -16.64 36.06 6.88
C LYS A 144 -15.23 35.68 7.31
N GLY A 145 -14.85 34.43 7.09
CA GLY A 145 -13.50 33.97 7.34
C GLY A 145 -13.09 32.85 6.40
N GLU A 146 -11.78 32.59 6.39
CA GLU A 146 -11.16 31.53 5.60
C GLU A 146 -9.96 30.98 6.37
N ILE A 147 -9.79 29.67 6.33
CA ILE A 147 -8.58 28.98 6.77
C ILE A 147 -8.13 28.02 5.69
N LEU A 148 -6.81 27.95 5.47
CA LEU A 148 -6.17 27.09 4.49
C LEU A 148 -5.04 26.34 5.19
N SER A 149 -4.90 25.06 4.86
CA SER A 149 -3.79 24.23 5.33
C SER A 149 -3.32 23.32 4.20
N SER A 150 -2.00 23.15 4.12
CA SER A 150 -1.37 22.37 3.06
C SER A 150 -0.68 21.13 3.61
N SER A 151 -0.74 20.02 2.89
CA SER A 151 -0.03 18.78 3.22
C SER A 151 0.50 18.08 1.98
N ARG A 152 1.48 17.20 2.19
CA ARG A 152 2.01 16.28 1.17
C ARG A 152 1.59 14.86 1.50
N VAL A 153 0.96 14.20 0.53
CA VAL A 153 0.43 12.86 0.71
C VAL A 153 1.06 11.91 -0.30
N LEU A 154 1.78 10.89 0.19
CA LEU A 154 2.44 9.88 -0.63
C LEU A 154 1.38 8.99 -1.30
N SER A 155 1.41 8.87 -2.62
CA SER A 155 0.49 7.99 -3.38
C SER A 155 1.19 7.59 -4.68
N PHE A 156 2.25 6.81 -4.51
CA PHE A 156 3.07 6.33 -5.62
C PHE A 156 2.46 5.04 -6.21
N THR A 157 2.08 5.11 -7.48
CA THR A 157 1.57 3.98 -8.28
C THR A 157 2.52 3.58 -9.42
N GLY A 158 3.64 4.28 -9.58
CA GLY A 158 4.60 4.05 -10.67
C GLY A 158 5.44 2.79 -10.52
N GLU A 159 6.31 2.57 -11.51
CA GLU A 159 7.29 1.49 -11.47
C GLU A 159 8.43 1.83 -10.50
N LYS A 160 8.87 0.85 -9.72
CA LYS A 160 10.01 1.01 -8.81
C LYS A 160 11.22 0.34 -9.41
N GLU A 161 12.39 0.98 -9.26
CA GLU A 161 13.64 0.29 -9.47
C GLU A 161 13.77 -0.87 -8.47
N VAL A 162 14.11 -2.05 -8.98
CA VAL A 162 14.26 -3.26 -8.19
C VAL A 162 15.73 -3.63 -8.19
N LEU A 163 16.38 -3.44 -7.05
CA LEU A 163 17.79 -3.81 -6.86
C LEU A 163 17.86 -5.16 -6.16
N THR A 164 18.51 -6.14 -6.79
CA THR A 164 18.78 -7.45 -6.22
C THR A 164 20.23 -7.55 -5.78
N THR A 165 20.49 -8.18 -4.64
CA THR A 165 21.84 -8.39 -4.11
C THR A 165 22.40 -9.78 -4.44
N PHE A 166 21.68 -10.57 -5.24
CA PHE A 166 22.11 -11.90 -5.64
C PHE A 166 23.06 -11.78 -6.83
N ASP A 167 24.29 -12.25 -6.66
CA ASP A 167 25.33 -12.15 -7.68
C ASP A 167 26.12 -13.46 -7.74
N LEU A 168 25.82 -14.25 -8.76
CA LEU A 168 26.73 -15.29 -9.26
C LEU A 168 27.43 -14.65 -10.45
N THR A 169 28.76 -14.60 -10.45
CA THR A 169 29.48 -13.92 -11.55
C THR A 169 29.54 -14.78 -12.80
N ASP A 170 29.61 -14.14 -13.97
CA ASP A 170 29.79 -14.83 -15.26
C ASP A 170 31.00 -15.78 -15.24
N ASP A 171 32.09 -15.39 -14.58
CA ASP A 171 33.31 -16.20 -14.53
C ASP A 171 33.11 -17.46 -13.67
N ALA A 172 32.40 -17.33 -12.54
CA ALA A 172 32.04 -18.48 -11.71
C ALA A 172 31.10 -19.45 -12.47
N VAL A 173 30.18 -18.91 -13.28
CA VAL A 173 29.32 -19.74 -14.15
C VAL A 173 30.13 -20.44 -15.23
N LYS A 174 31.01 -19.72 -15.95
CA LYS A 174 31.85 -20.29 -17.01
C LYS A 174 32.72 -21.43 -16.50
N GLU A 175 33.36 -21.26 -15.33
CA GLU A 175 34.19 -22.29 -14.71
C GLU A 175 33.39 -23.57 -14.45
N ARG A 176 32.18 -23.43 -13.87
CA ARG A 176 31.30 -24.57 -13.60
C ARG A 176 30.77 -25.21 -14.87
N LEU A 177 30.41 -24.44 -15.90
CA LEU A 177 29.96 -24.98 -17.18
C LEU A 177 31.03 -25.81 -17.87
N VAL A 178 32.28 -25.33 -17.91
CA VAL A 178 33.41 -26.06 -18.51
C VAL A 178 33.62 -27.40 -17.81
N LYS A 179 33.50 -27.43 -16.49
CA LYS A 179 33.57 -28.66 -15.71
C LYS A 179 32.37 -29.59 -15.93
N ASP A 180 31.15 -29.06 -15.88
CA ASP A 180 29.94 -29.88 -15.80
C ASP A 180 29.34 -30.27 -17.15
N VAL A 181 29.63 -29.50 -18.21
CA VAL A 181 29.14 -29.73 -19.59
C VAL A 181 30.23 -30.35 -20.44
N PHE A 182 31.46 -29.83 -20.36
CA PHE A 182 32.58 -30.23 -21.24
C PHE A 182 33.58 -31.17 -20.57
N ASN A 183 33.40 -31.48 -19.28
CA ASN A 183 34.30 -32.33 -18.48
C ASN A 183 35.78 -31.93 -18.58
N SER A 184 36.05 -30.63 -18.72
CA SER A 184 37.40 -30.09 -19.01
C SER A 184 37.82 -29.01 -18.00
N PRO A 185 37.83 -29.32 -16.69
CA PRO A 185 38.07 -28.32 -15.64
C PRO A 185 39.39 -27.56 -15.86
N GLY A 186 39.35 -26.24 -15.71
CA GLY A 186 40.49 -25.35 -15.94
C GLY A 186 40.65 -24.85 -17.39
N SER A 187 39.86 -25.38 -18.34
CA SER A 187 39.74 -24.82 -19.69
C SER A 187 38.91 -23.53 -19.69
N SER A 188 39.05 -22.73 -20.75
CA SER A 188 38.20 -21.56 -20.98
C SER A 188 36.99 -21.95 -21.83
N LEU A 189 35.79 -21.40 -21.56
CA LEU A 189 34.59 -21.73 -22.32
C LEU A 189 34.75 -21.49 -23.84
N GLY A 190 35.51 -20.47 -24.22
CA GLY A 190 35.81 -20.18 -25.63
C GLY A 190 36.76 -21.16 -26.31
N ALA A 191 37.51 -21.96 -25.54
CA ALA A 191 38.29 -23.06 -26.09
C ALA A 191 37.42 -24.28 -26.42
N GLU A 192 36.33 -24.49 -25.66
CA GLU A 192 35.38 -25.59 -25.85
C GLU A 192 34.29 -25.26 -26.89
N LEU A 193 33.93 -23.97 -27.02
CA LEU A 193 32.89 -23.49 -27.93
C LEU A 193 33.35 -22.30 -28.76
N SER A 194 33.43 -22.46 -30.08
CA SER A 194 33.81 -21.38 -30.99
C SER A 194 32.71 -20.34 -31.23
N SER A 195 31.44 -20.70 -31.02
CA SER A 195 30.28 -19.82 -31.21
C SER A 195 30.08 -18.89 -30.03
N ILE A 196 30.30 -17.58 -30.21
CA ILE A 196 30.07 -16.56 -29.18
C ILE A 196 28.61 -16.58 -28.71
N GLY A 197 27.65 -16.72 -29.63
CA GLY A 197 26.23 -16.81 -29.29
C GLY A 197 25.91 -18.01 -28.39
N ALA A 198 26.53 -19.16 -28.64
CA ALA A 198 26.36 -20.34 -27.79
C ALA A 198 27.02 -20.19 -26.42
N GLN A 199 28.18 -19.53 -26.34
CA GLN A 199 28.82 -19.22 -25.07
C GLN A 199 27.91 -18.32 -24.22
N THR A 200 27.41 -17.21 -24.80
CA THR A 200 26.50 -16.28 -24.12
C THR A 200 25.24 -16.99 -23.64
N MET A 201 24.57 -17.74 -24.54
CA MET A 201 23.39 -18.53 -24.19
C MET A 201 23.67 -19.48 -23.02
N LEU A 202 24.76 -20.26 -23.07
CA LEU A 202 25.10 -21.18 -21.99
C LEU A 202 25.39 -20.50 -20.67
N VAL A 203 26.05 -19.34 -20.68
CA VAL A 203 26.29 -18.56 -19.45
C VAL A 203 24.96 -18.15 -18.82
N HIS A 204 23.99 -17.64 -19.60
CA HIS A 204 22.66 -17.32 -19.06
C HIS A 204 21.90 -18.55 -18.56
N VAL A 205 21.94 -19.67 -19.28
CA VAL A 205 21.39 -20.95 -18.81
C VAL A 205 22.06 -21.39 -17.51
N GLY A 206 23.37 -21.21 -17.40
CA GLY A 206 24.18 -21.52 -16.24
C GLY A 206 23.80 -20.69 -15.02
N HIS A 207 23.57 -19.38 -15.19
CA HIS A 207 23.04 -18.52 -14.12
C HIS A 207 21.74 -19.06 -13.57
N VAL A 208 20.75 -19.34 -14.43
CA VAL A 208 19.45 -19.88 -14.00
C VAL A 208 19.62 -21.24 -13.33
N PHE A 209 20.44 -22.13 -13.91
CA PHE A 209 20.65 -23.48 -13.40
C PHE A 209 21.32 -23.49 -12.03
N TYR A 210 22.49 -22.86 -11.92
CA TYR A 210 23.32 -22.91 -10.72
C TYR A 210 22.71 -22.09 -9.59
N ALA A 211 22.19 -20.90 -9.86
CA ALA A 211 21.55 -20.11 -8.81
C ALA A 211 20.34 -20.83 -8.21
N SER A 212 19.51 -21.44 -9.05
CA SER A 212 18.35 -22.20 -8.57
C SER A 212 18.76 -23.46 -7.80
N LEU A 213 19.75 -24.19 -8.32
CA LEU A 213 20.25 -25.41 -7.69
C LEU A 213 20.94 -25.13 -6.36
N ASP A 214 21.82 -24.13 -6.31
CA ASP A 214 22.56 -23.74 -5.12
C ASP A 214 21.60 -23.28 -4.04
N TRP A 215 20.57 -22.50 -4.38
CA TRP A 215 19.55 -22.09 -3.42
C TRP A 215 18.75 -23.26 -2.87
N LEU A 216 18.33 -24.20 -3.72
CA LEU A 216 17.59 -25.40 -3.28
C LEU A 216 18.44 -26.33 -2.40
N LYS A 217 19.77 -26.25 -2.51
CA LYS A 217 20.73 -27.04 -1.73
C LYS A 217 21.34 -26.28 -0.56
N ASP A 218 21.00 -25.00 -0.40
CA ASP A 218 21.56 -24.17 0.66
C ASP A 218 21.16 -24.74 2.03
N PRO A 219 22.13 -25.13 2.88
CA PRO A 219 21.84 -25.64 4.21
C PRO A 219 21.10 -24.62 5.07
N ASP A 220 21.38 -23.31 4.90
CA ASP A 220 20.72 -22.27 5.68
C ASP A 220 19.25 -22.14 5.28
N PHE A 221 18.95 -22.25 3.99
CA PHE A 221 17.58 -22.30 3.49
C PHE A 221 16.83 -23.54 3.99
N ALA A 222 17.47 -24.71 3.97
CA ALA A 222 16.90 -25.95 4.49
C ALA A 222 16.62 -25.86 6.00
N GLU A 223 17.54 -25.31 6.79
CA GLU A 223 17.35 -25.10 8.23
C GLU A 223 16.19 -24.14 8.51
N LYS A 224 16.13 -22.99 7.81
CA LYS A 224 15.03 -22.02 7.94
C LYS A 224 13.67 -22.68 7.68
N ARG A 225 13.58 -23.50 6.63
CA ARG A 225 12.36 -24.22 6.30
C ARG A 225 11.96 -25.23 7.38
N GLN A 226 12.89 -26.07 7.83
CA GLN A 226 12.63 -27.04 8.90
C GLN A 226 12.21 -26.35 10.21
N LYS A 227 12.81 -25.20 10.51
CA LYS A 227 12.46 -24.37 11.67
C LYS A 227 11.06 -23.77 11.54
N ALA A 228 10.66 -23.33 10.35
CA ALA A 228 9.31 -22.82 10.12
C ALA A 228 8.26 -23.93 10.31
N GLU A 229 8.49 -25.10 9.71
CA GLU A 229 7.62 -26.27 9.80
C GLU A 229 7.49 -26.78 11.25
N SER A 230 8.59 -26.83 12.01
CA SER A 230 8.53 -27.24 13.43
C SER A 230 7.74 -26.26 14.30
N LEU A 231 7.87 -24.95 14.08
CA LEU A 231 7.12 -23.93 14.81
C LEU A 231 5.63 -23.90 14.40
N GLU A 232 5.27 -24.38 13.22
CA GLU A 232 3.88 -24.36 12.76
C GLU A 232 2.95 -25.21 13.63
N VAL A 233 3.45 -26.34 14.15
CA VAL A 233 2.66 -27.31 14.92
C VAL A 233 2.38 -26.86 16.35
N PHE A 234 3.25 -26.02 16.94
CA PHE A 234 3.27 -25.79 18.39
C PHE A 234 3.02 -24.34 18.83
N THR A 235 2.53 -23.47 17.95
CA THR A 235 2.44 -22.03 18.24
C THR A 235 1.02 -21.50 18.32
N GLN A 236 0.76 -20.63 19.30
CA GLN A 236 -0.53 -19.93 19.46
C GLN A 236 -0.49 -18.57 18.78
N PRO A 237 -1.56 -18.10 18.11
CA PRO A 237 -1.54 -16.87 17.31
C PRO A 237 -1.02 -15.60 17.99
N GLY A 238 -1.16 -15.49 19.32
CA GLY A 238 -0.68 -14.34 20.10
C GLY A 238 0.75 -14.48 20.64
N SER A 239 1.47 -15.57 20.36
CA SER A 239 2.80 -15.83 20.94
C SER A 239 3.95 -15.30 20.08
N ASP A 240 5.09 -15.04 20.72
CA ASP A 240 6.32 -14.60 20.04
C ASP A 240 6.84 -15.67 19.06
N GLU A 241 6.69 -16.95 19.40
CA GLU A 241 7.04 -18.05 18.51
C GLU A 241 6.16 -18.06 17.26
N TYR A 242 4.88 -17.70 17.39
CA TYR A 242 3.98 -17.60 16.24
C TYR A 242 4.43 -16.50 15.29
N ALA A 243 4.78 -15.33 15.83
CA ALA A 243 5.33 -14.21 15.08
C ALA A 243 6.68 -14.53 14.44
N LYS A 244 7.53 -15.28 15.14
CA LYS A 244 8.82 -15.76 14.63
C LYS A 244 8.63 -16.70 13.45
N CYS A 245 7.68 -17.64 13.51
CA CYS A 245 7.34 -18.50 12.39
C CYS A 245 6.81 -17.70 11.19
N SER A 246 5.90 -16.74 11.41
CA SER A 246 5.44 -15.84 10.34
C SER A 246 6.60 -15.08 9.69
N ARG A 247 7.56 -14.62 10.50
CA ARG A 247 8.76 -13.92 10.00
C ARG A 247 9.64 -14.83 9.14
N LEU A 248 9.83 -16.10 9.51
CA LEU A 248 10.57 -17.06 8.70
C LEU A 248 9.94 -17.25 7.32
N TYR A 249 8.61 -17.42 7.27
CA TYR A 249 7.89 -17.52 5.99
C TYR A 249 8.02 -16.25 5.14
N PHE A 250 7.96 -15.07 5.76
CA PHE A 250 8.19 -13.81 5.08
C PHE A 250 9.61 -13.68 4.52
N GLU A 251 10.62 -13.99 5.32
CA GLU A 251 12.03 -13.92 4.91
C GLU A 251 12.31 -14.89 3.75
N MET A 252 11.83 -16.13 3.83
CA MET A 252 11.94 -17.09 2.72
C MET A 252 11.24 -16.59 1.46
N ALA A 253 10.00 -16.07 1.55
CA ALA A 253 9.29 -15.53 0.40
C ALA A 253 10.01 -14.33 -0.23
N ARG A 254 10.55 -13.43 0.59
CA ARG A 254 11.33 -12.28 0.13
C ARG A 254 12.59 -12.74 -0.62
N ASP A 255 13.36 -13.64 -0.01
CA ASP A 255 14.64 -14.09 -0.55
C ASP A 255 14.42 -14.83 -1.89
N LEU A 256 13.38 -15.66 -1.97
CA LEU A 256 12.97 -16.34 -3.21
C LEU A 256 12.52 -15.35 -4.30
N LEU A 257 11.75 -14.32 -3.93
CA LEU A 257 11.34 -13.29 -4.90
C LEU A 257 12.56 -12.51 -5.42
N HIS A 258 13.50 -12.16 -4.56
CA HIS A 258 14.74 -11.49 -4.95
C HIS A 258 15.58 -12.37 -5.91
N LEU A 259 15.69 -13.67 -5.62
CA LEU A 259 16.37 -14.61 -6.51
C LEU A 259 15.67 -14.66 -7.87
N MET A 260 14.35 -14.88 -7.92
CA MET A 260 13.58 -14.93 -9.16
C MET A 260 13.73 -13.65 -9.99
N LEU A 261 13.73 -12.49 -9.33
CA LEU A 261 13.98 -11.19 -9.97
C LEU A 261 15.37 -11.10 -10.58
N SER A 262 16.41 -11.55 -9.86
CA SER A 262 17.79 -11.52 -10.38
C SER A 262 17.97 -12.43 -11.60
N LEU A 263 17.17 -13.49 -11.71
CA LEU A 263 17.23 -14.44 -12.82
C LEU A 263 16.48 -13.98 -14.07
N GLN A 264 15.57 -13.01 -13.95
CA GLN A 264 14.76 -12.50 -15.05
C GLN A 264 15.58 -12.13 -16.31
N PRO A 265 16.63 -11.30 -16.24
CA PRO A 265 17.43 -10.97 -17.42
C PRO A 265 18.10 -12.20 -18.05
N HIS A 266 18.54 -13.17 -17.23
CA HIS A 266 19.17 -14.39 -17.73
C HIS A 266 18.16 -15.34 -18.39
N ILE A 267 16.94 -15.43 -17.88
CA ILE A 267 15.87 -16.22 -18.52
C ILE A 267 15.57 -15.66 -19.91
N LYS A 268 15.44 -14.33 -20.01
CA LYS A 268 15.19 -13.65 -21.28
C LYS A 268 16.32 -13.88 -22.28
N GLU A 269 17.56 -13.57 -21.90
CA GLU A 269 18.73 -13.74 -22.79
C GLU A 269 18.98 -15.20 -23.18
N ALA A 270 18.74 -16.16 -22.27
CA ALA A 270 18.83 -17.58 -22.61
C ALA A 270 17.77 -18.00 -23.64
N THR A 271 16.56 -17.45 -23.54
CA THR A 271 15.44 -17.72 -24.46
C THR A 271 15.72 -17.10 -25.83
N ASP A 272 16.12 -15.82 -25.86
CA ASP A 272 16.41 -15.08 -27.09
C ASP A 272 17.55 -15.71 -27.90
N ASN A 273 18.51 -16.35 -27.21
CA ASN A 273 19.67 -16.98 -27.82
C ASN A 273 19.56 -18.51 -27.99
N ILE A 274 18.40 -19.12 -27.75
CA ILE A 274 18.25 -20.59 -27.78
C ILE A 274 18.62 -21.23 -29.13
N SER A 275 18.46 -20.49 -30.24
CA SER A 275 18.79 -20.98 -31.58
C SER A 275 20.26 -21.40 -31.72
N PHE A 276 21.15 -20.87 -30.87
CA PHE A 276 22.56 -21.25 -30.83
C PHE A 276 22.83 -22.62 -30.19
N LEU A 277 21.85 -23.25 -29.54
CA LEU A 277 21.96 -24.61 -28.99
C LEU A 277 22.41 -25.62 -30.06
N ALA A 278 21.93 -25.46 -31.30
CA ALA A 278 22.30 -26.30 -32.42
C ALA A 278 23.78 -26.17 -32.85
N SER A 279 24.50 -25.16 -32.34
CA SER A 279 25.94 -24.98 -32.60
C SER A 279 26.85 -25.66 -31.57
N ILE A 280 26.29 -26.21 -30.48
CA ILE A 280 27.03 -27.02 -29.51
C ILE A 280 27.22 -28.43 -30.09
N PRO A 281 28.45 -28.99 -30.10
CA PRO A 281 28.69 -30.34 -30.60
C PRO A 281 28.01 -31.42 -29.73
N LEU A 282 27.86 -32.61 -30.30
CA LEU A 282 27.50 -33.81 -29.53
C LEU A 282 28.77 -34.44 -28.95
N PRO A 283 28.75 -34.97 -27.71
CA PRO A 283 27.56 -35.19 -26.85
C PRO A 283 27.16 -34.01 -25.94
N GLU A 284 27.92 -32.93 -25.87
CA GLU A 284 27.77 -31.84 -24.90
C GLU A 284 26.42 -31.12 -25.01
N ARG A 285 25.86 -31.05 -26.21
CA ARG A 285 24.51 -30.52 -26.45
C ARG A 285 23.44 -31.20 -25.59
N PHE A 286 23.50 -32.53 -25.43
CA PHE A 286 22.52 -33.24 -24.58
C PHE A 286 22.63 -32.83 -23.11
N ILE A 287 23.84 -32.51 -22.66
CA ILE A 287 24.05 -32.02 -21.29
C ILE A 287 23.50 -30.59 -21.17
N ALA A 288 23.72 -29.73 -22.16
CA ALA A 288 23.15 -28.38 -22.21
C ALA A 288 21.61 -28.40 -22.22
N GLU A 289 20.98 -29.22 -23.05
CA GLU A 289 19.53 -29.47 -23.06
C GLU A 289 19.02 -29.95 -21.69
N SER A 290 19.77 -30.85 -21.04
CA SER A 290 19.44 -31.29 -19.68
C SER A 290 19.51 -30.15 -18.67
N ARG A 291 20.46 -29.21 -18.80
CA ARG A 291 20.56 -28.03 -17.93
C ARG A 291 19.39 -27.08 -18.14
N ILE A 292 19.00 -26.79 -19.38
CA ILE A 292 17.82 -25.97 -19.70
C ILE A 292 16.55 -26.57 -19.05
N ASN A 293 16.30 -27.86 -19.29
CA ASN A 293 15.16 -28.56 -18.71
C ASN A 293 15.15 -28.53 -17.17
N ARG A 294 16.30 -28.82 -16.55
CA ARG A 294 16.42 -28.81 -15.08
C ARG A 294 16.34 -27.42 -14.48
N SER A 295 16.84 -26.38 -15.16
CA SER A 295 16.67 -24.99 -14.75
C SER A 295 15.19 -24.64 -14.62
N GLY A 296 14.39 -25.02 -15.62
CA GLY A 296 12.94 -24.89 -15.58
C GLY A 296 12.30 -25.58 -14.35
N LEU A 297 12.68 -26.84 -14.11
CA LEU A 297 12.18 -27.61 -12.96
C LEU A 297 12.57 -26.98 -11.62
N TYR A 298 13.83 -26.56 -11.45
CA TYR A 298 14.29 -25.94 -10.21
C TYR A 298 13.61 -24.60 -9.96
N TYR A 299 13.45 -23.77 -10.98
CA TYR A 299 12.74 -22.51 -10.83
C TYR A 299 11.25 -22.73 -10.50
N ARG A 300 10.57 -23.69 -11.16
CA ARG A 300 9.18 -24.05 -10.77
C ARG A 300 9.09 -24.50 -9.31
N GLN A 301 10.09 -25.25 -8.83
CA GLN A 301 10.18 -25.62 -7.42
C GLN A 301 10.35 -24.39 -6.51
N LEU A 302 11.19 -23.42 -6.88
CA LEU A 302 11.32 -22.15 -6.14
C LEU A 302 10.01 -21.36 -6.12
N ARG A 303 9.33 -21.24 -7.27
CA ARG A 303 8.01 -20.61 -7.40
C ARG A 303 6.98 -21.29 -6.50
N ARG A 304 6.94 -22.62 -6.48
CA ARG A 304 6.06 -23.40 -5.61
C ARG A 304 6.34 -23.13 -4.13
N ILE A 305 7.60 -23.11 -3.70
CA ILE A 305 7.96 -22.79 -2.31
C ILE A 305 7.57 -21.35 -1.96
N PHE A 306 7.80 -20.40 -2.86
CA PHE A 306 7.40 -19.01 -2.70
C PHE A 306 5.89 -18.90 -2.46
N PHE A 307 5.07 -19.52 -3.31
CA PHE A 307 3.61 -19.54 -3.18
C PHE A 307 3.15 -20.10 -1.84
N ASN A 308 3.73 -21.22 -1.42
CA ASN A 308 3.40 -21.83 -0.13
C ASN A 308 3.78 -20.90 1.04
N CYS A 309 4.94 -20.25 0.98
CA CYS A 309 5.36 -19.30 2.00
C CYS A 309 4.40 -18.11 2.12
N ILE A 310 3.98 -17.50 1.01
CA ILE A 310 3.04 -16.38 1.05
C ILE A 310 1.63 -16.81 1.46
N LEU A 311 1.19 -18.02 1.09
CA LEU A 311 -0.08 -18.59 1.55
C LEU A 311 -0.08 -18.81 3.06
N LYS A 312 0.95 -19.47 3.59
CA LYS A 312 1.13 -19.66 5.04
C LYS A 312 1.23 -18.33 5.76
N LEU A 313 1.97 -17.37 5.20
CA LEU A 313 2.08 -16.03 5.76
C LEU A 313 0.72 -15.33 5.86
N SER A 314 -0.12 -15.42 4.82
CA SER A 314 -1.47 -14.84 4.84
C SER A 314 -2.34 -15.46 5.93
N GLU A 315 -2.35 -16.80 6.05
CA GLU A 315 -3.07 -17.53 7.10
C GLU A 315 -2.66 -17.04 8.49
N ARG A 316 -1.36 -16.89 8.69
CA ARG A 316 -0.81 -16.51 9.99
C ARG A 316 -1.11 -15.06 10.32
N TYR A 317 -0.96 -14.14 9.37
CA TYR A 317 -1.26 -12.73 9.57
C TYR A 317 -2.76 -12.50 9.83
N GLU A 318 -3.65 -13.26 9.20
CA GLU A 318 -5.09 -13.21 9.49
C GLU A 318 -5.39 -13.63 10.94
N GLN A 319 -4.73 -14.67 11.45
CA GLN A 319 -4.90 -15.05 12.86
C GLN A 319 -4.29 -14.03 13.80
N GLN A 320 -3.09 -13.50 13.51
CA GLN A 320 -2.44 -12.48 14.33
C GLN A 320 -3.24 -11.18 14.40
N LEU A 321 -3.93 -10.81 13.32
CA LEU A 321 -4.77 -9.60 13.29
C LEU A 321 -5.84 -9.61 14.39
N LYS A 322 -6.37 -10.79 14.75
CA LYS A 322 -7.37 -10.95 15.81
C LYS A 322 -6.85 -10.62 17.21
N TYR A 323 -5.53 -10.67 17.41
CA TYR A 323 -4.84 -10.44 18.69
C TYR A 323 -4.05 -9.12 18.70
N ALA A 324 -4.08 -8.35 17.61
CA ALA A 324 -3.40 -7.07 17.57
C ALA A 324 -4.22 -6.02 18.33
N ASP A 325 -3.75 -5.58 19.50
CA ASP A 325 -4.48 -4.62 20.34
C ASP A 325 -4.33 -3.16 19.87
N PHE A 326 -3.26 -2.85 19.13
CA PHE A 326 -2.95 -1.49 18.68
C PHE A 326 -3.44 -1.22 17.26
N GLN A 327 -4.25 -0.17 17.07
CA GLN A 327 -4.82 0.23 15.77
C GLN A 327 -3.73 0.42 14.69
N ARG A 328 -2.59 1.05 15.03
CA ARG A 328 -1.47 1.22 14.09
C ARG A 328 -0.91 -0.12 13.60
N SER A 329 -0.79 -1.11 14.49
CA SER A 329 -0.32 -2.45 14.14
C SER A 329 -1.34 -3.18 13.26
N GLN A 330 -2.63 -3.08 13.61
CA GLN A 330 -3.73 -3.62 12.80
C GLN A 330 -3.70 -3.06 11.37
N ARG A 331 -3.61 -1.73 11.21
CA ARG A 331 -3.52 -1.07 9.90
C ARG A 331 -2.35 -1.60 9.06
N GLN A 332 -1.15 -1.69 9.65
CA GLN A 332 0.02 -2.22 8.96
C GLN A 332 -0.16 -3.68 8.54
N MET A 333 -0.74 -4.51 9.42
CA MET A 333 -1.02 -5.91 9.14
C MET A 333 -2.04 -6.07 8.01
N VAL A 334 -3.12 -5.27 8.02
CA VAL A 334 -4.13 -5.24 6.95
C VAL A 334 -3.49 -4.86 5.62
N GLY A 335 -2.67 -3.81 5.57
CA GLY A 335 -1.94 -3.44 4.36
C GLY A 335 -1.07 -4.57 3.80
N ARG A 336 -0.37 -5.30 4.68
CA ARG A 336 0.41 -6.50 4.29
C ARG A 336 -0.50 -7.62 3.77
N LEU A 337 -1.61 -7.90 4.43
CA LEU A 337 -2.58 -8.92 4.02
C LEU A 337 -3.19 -8.61 2.65
N PHE A 338 -3.52 -7.35 2.36
CA PHE A 338 -3.95 -6.94 1.03
C PHE A 338 -2.86 -7.23 -0.01
N ASN A 339 -1.61 -6.83 0.23
CA ASN A 339 -0.53 -7.07 -0.72
C ASN A 339 -0.28 -8.58 -0.97
N ILE A 340 -0.31 -9.40 0.07
CA ILE A 340 -0.13 -10.86 -0.06
C ILE A 340 -1.30 -11.48 -0.84
N ASN A 341 -2.54 -11.16 -0.47
CA ASN A 341 -3.72 -11.69 -1.13
C ASN A 341 -3.82 -11.23 -2.59
N ARG A 342 -3.40 -10.00 -2.90
CA ARG A 342 -3.28 -9.51 -4.29
C ARG A 342 -2.32 -10.37 -5.10
N ILE A 343 -1.13 -10.65 -4.58
CA ILE A 343 -0.13 -11.49 -5.25
C ILE A 343 -0.68 -12.90 -5.47
N LEU A 344 -1.28 -13.51 -4.44
CA LEU A 344 -1.92 -14.82 -4.52
C LEU A 344 -3.02 -14.84 -5.59
N TYR A 345 -3.94 -13.87 -5.54
CA TYR A 345 -5.07 -13.79 -6.45
C TYR A 345 -4.65 -13.56 -7.90
N ALA A 346 -3.77 -12.58 -8.15
CA ALA A 346 -3.33 -12.25 -9.50
C ALA A 346 -2.56 -13.40 -10.17
N ASN A 347 -1.82 -14.17 -9.37
CA ASN A 347 -0.96 -15.24 -9.88
C ASN A 347 -1.53 -16.65 -9.64
N ARG A 348 -2.80 -16.77 -9.22
CA ARG A 348 -3.44 -18.04 -8.83
C ARG A 348 -3.37 -19.16 -9.87
N ALA A 349 -3.25 -18.83 -11.16
CA ALA A 349 -3.10 -19.81 -12.24
C ALA A 349 -1.78 -20.58 -12.17
N PHE A 350 -0.75 -20.01 -11.53
CA PHE A 350 0.56 -20.62 -11.34
C PHE A 350 0.67 -21.44 -10.05
N SER A 351 -0.40 -21.52 -9.26
CA SER A 351 -0.44 -22.32 -8.04
C SER A 351 -0.64 -23.80 -8.38
N GLU A 352 0.35 -24.63 -8.05
CA GLU A 352 0.32 -26.07 -8.30
C GLU A 352 -0.35 -26.86 -7.16
N GLU A 353 -0.33 -26.33 -5.93
CA GLU A 353 -0.85 -27.04 -4.74
C GLU A 353 -2.29 -26.66 -4.39
N VAL A 354 -2.65 -25.39 -4.61
CA VAL A 354 -3.97 -24.85 -4.25
C VAL A 354 -4.69 -24.43 -5.51
N ARG A 355 -5.91 -24.94 -5.71
CA ARG A 355 -6.74 -24.58 -6.86
C ARG A 355 -7.04 -23.08 -6.87
N ALA A 356 -7.04 -22.48 -8.06
CA ALA A 356 -7.31 -21.06 -8.25
C ALA A 356 -8.63 -20.61 -7.58
N THR A 357 -9.69 -21.42 -7.68
CA THR A 357 -11.00 -21.11 -7.06
C THR A 357 -10.93 -20.96 -5.55
N ILE A 358 -10.09 -21.74 -4.87
CA ILE A 358 -9.91 -21.65 -3.40
C ILE A 358 -9.21 -20.34 -3.03
N ILE A 359 -8.23 -19.91 -3.84
CA ILE A 359 -7.54 -18.63 -3.63
C ILE A 359 -8.50 -17.45 -3.86
N GLU A 360 -9.36 -17.54 -4.88
CA GLU A 360 -10.42 -16.54 -5.13
C GLU A 360 -11.39 -16.45 -3.96
N GLU A 361 -11.98 -17.58 -3.54
CA GLU A 361 -12.91 -17.67 -2.41
C GLU A 361 -12.31 -17.11 -1.13
N ARG A 362 -11.05 -17.46 -0.85
CA ARG A 362 -10.30 -16.94 0.30
C ARG A 362 -10.19 -15.42 0.25
N TYR A 363 -9.81 -14.86 -0.89
CA TYR A 363 -9.62 -13.42 -0.97
C TYR A 363 -10.95 -12.68 -0.79
N ILE A 364 -12.02 -13.17 -1.41
CA ILE A 364 -13.37 -12.61 -1.21
C ILE A 364 -13.80 -12.70 0.26
N GLY A 365 -13.59 -13.86 0.91
CA GLY A 365 -13.87 -14.04 2.33
C GLY A 365 -13.04 -13.11 3.24
N PHE A 366 -11.79 -12.85 2.89
CA PHE A 366 -10.96 -11.85 3.59
C PHE A 366 -11.55 -10.44 3.45
N LEU A 367 -11.97 -10.03 2.25
CA LEU A 367 -12.60 -8.72 2.04
C LEU A 367 -13.90 -8.58 2.83
N ASP A 368 -14.72 -9.63 2.91
CA ASP A 368 -15.94 -9.66 3.72
C ASP A 368 -15.60 -9.49 5.21
N ALA A 369 -14.64 -10.28 5.72
CA ALA A 369 -14.24 -10.25 7.12
C ALA A 369 -13.67 -8.88 7.54
N ILE A 370 -12.85 -8.27 6.68
CA ILE A 370 -12.28 -6.94 6.92
C ILE A 370 -13.36 -5.87 6.94
N GLN A 371 -14.30 -5.88 5.99
CA GLN A 371 -15.41 -4.93 5.99
C GLN A 371 -16.26 -5.03 7.26
N VAL A 372 -16.56 -6.25 7.72
CA VAL A 372 -17.32 -6.47 8.95
C VAL A 372 -16.55 -6.01 10.19
N PHE A 373 -15.27 -6.36 10.31
CA PHE A 373 -14.47 -6.05 11.49
C PHE A 373 -14.17 -4.55 11.62
N PHE A 374 -13.93 -3.86 10.51
CA PHE A 374 -13.54 -2.44 10.51
C PHE A 374 -14.68 -1.44 10.26
N LYS A 375 -15.91 -1.91 10.00
CA LYS A 375 -17.08 -1.06 9.67
C LYS A 375 -17.20 0.20 10.53
N ASP A 376 -17.09 0.04 11.84
CA ASP A 376 -17.25 1.13 12.81
C ASP A 376 -15.91 1.56 13.44
N ARG A 377 -14.79 1.04 12.94
CA ARG A 377 -13.44 1.25 13.49
C ARG A 377 -12.54 2.07 12.56
N ASP A 378 -12.64 1.84 11.26
CA ASP A 378 -11.72 2.40 10.28
C ASP A 378 -12.32 2.45 8.87
N ALA A 379 -12.90 3.60 8.53
CA ALA A 379 -13.56 3.81 7.23
C ALA A 379 -12.59 3.69 6.04
N SER A 380 -11.30 3.96 6.23
CA SER A 380 -10.31 3.85 5.15
C SER A 380 -10.04 2.41 4.75
N ILE A 381 -10.04 1.49 5.72
CA ILE A 381 -9.91 0.05 5.44
C ILE A 381 -11.16 -0.47 4.71
N CYS A 382 -12.35 -0.02 5.11
CA CYS A 382 -13.60 -0.40 4.44
C CYS A 382 -13.62 0.05 2.97
N ARG A 383 -13.26 1.32 2.71
CA ARG A 383 -13.14 1.84 1.33
C ARG A 383 -12.07 1.12 0.51
N MET A 384 -10.93 0.79 1.12
CA MET A 384 -9.89 -0.01 0.47
C MET A 384 -10.46 -1.37 0.02
N ALA A 385 -11.24 -2.05 0.87
CA ALA A 385 -11.88 -3.32 0.51
C ALA A 385 -12.91 -3.17 -0.62
N GLU A 386 -13.72 -2.10 -0.62
CA GLU A 386 -14.69 -1.81 -1.70
C GLU A 386 -14.01 -1.50 -3.04
N GLN A 387 -12.95 -0.70 -3.00
CA GLN A 387 -12.15 -0.40 -4.18
C GLN A 387 -11.47 -1.66 -4.72
N GLU A 388 -10.98 -2.54 -3.84
CA GLU A 388 -10.40 -3.82 -4.23
C GLU A 388 -11.41 -4.71 -4.98
N ARG A 389 -12.64 -4.82 -4.48
CA ARG A 389 -13.72 -5.54 -5.18
C ARG A 389 -14.00 -4.96 -6.55
N SER A 390 -13.97 -3.63 -6.66
CA SER A 390 -14.17 -2.94 -7.94
C SER A 390 -13.05 -3.28 -8.93
N PHE A 391 -11.81 -3.35 -8.47
CA PHE A 391 -10.68 -3.79 -9.31
C PHE A 391 -10.78 -5.27 -9.71
N ILE A 392 -11.22 -6.14 -8.80
CA ILE A 392 -11.45 -7.57 -9.10
C ILE A 392 -12.55 -7.72 -10.15
N ALA A 393 -13.71 -7.09 -9.94
CA ALA A 393 -14.86 -7.17 -10.85
C ALA A 393 -14.55 -6.63 -12.25
N ALA A 394 -13.72 -5.59 -12.33
CA ALA A 394 -13.26 -5.03 -13.60
C ALA A 394 -12.03 -5.75 -14.20
N ASN A 395 -11.48 -6.77 -13.52
CA ASN A 395 -10.23 -7.45 -13.88
C ASN A 395 -9.03 -6.50 -14.05
N LYS A 396 -8.93 -5.46 -13.22
CA LYS A 396 -7.91 -4.40 -13.32
C LYS A 396 -6.84 -4.45 -12.24
N LEU A 397 -6.79 -5.48 -11.40
CA LEU A 397 -5.79 -5.57 -10.33
C LEU A 397 -4.36 -5.47 -10.86
N VAL A 398 -4.01 -6.24 -11.89
CA VAL A 398 -2.66 -6.27 -12.46
C VAL A 398 -2.26 -4.91 -13.03
N GLU A 399 -3.20 -4.19 -13.64
CA GLU A 399 -2.98 -2.84 -14.19
C GLU A 399 -2.76 -1.79 -13.09
N ASN A 400 -3.40 -1.96 -11.94
CA ASN A 400 -3.38 -0.96 -10.86
C ASN A 400 -2.24 -1.18 -9.85
N PHE A 401 -1.56 -2.33 -9.87
CA PHE A 401 -0.51 -2.64 -8.89
C PHE A 401 0.75 -3.20 -9.56
N PHE A 402 1.82 -2.39 -9.57
CA PHE A 402 3.13 -2.73 -10.13
C PHE A 402 3.63 -4.12 -9.74
N VAL A 403 3.56 -4.48 -8.45
CA VAL A 403 4.07 -5.78 -7.96
C VAL A 403 3.35 -6.98 -8.58
N LEU A 404 2.09 -6.82 -8.98
CA LEU A 404 1.30 -7.88 -9.62
C LEU A 404 1.73 -8.07 -11.07
N GLY A 405 1.98 -6.97 -11.80
CA GLY A 405 2.59 -7.03 -13.12
C GLY A 405 3.98 -7.67 -13.09
N LEU A 406 4.80 -7.31 -12.10
CA LEU A 406 6.14 -7.88 -11.91
C LEU A 406 6.10 -9.39 -11.63
N THR A 407 5.34 -9.81 -10.63
CA THR A 407 5.24 -11.24 -10.26
C THR A 407 4.61 -12.08 -11.38
N GLY A 408 3.62 -11.55 -12.10
CA GLY A 408 3.02 -12.20 -13.26
C GLY A 408 4.02 -12.43 -14.40
N LYS A 409 4.87 -11.44 -14.70
CA LYS A 409 5.95 -11.59 -15.69
C LYS A 409 6.93 -12.67 -15.29
N LEU A 410 7.46 -12.63 -14.06
CA LEU A 410 8.41 -13.62 -13.54
C LEU A 410 7.90 -15.06 -13.60
N PHE A 411 6.60 -15.26 -13.36
CA PHE A 411 6.02 -16.60 -13.36
C PHE A 411 5.69 -17.10 -14.76
N LYS A 412 5.37 -16.20 -15.70
CA LYS A 412 5.12 -16.55 -17.10
C LYS A 412 6.40 -16.83 -17.86
N GLU A 413 7.42 -15.99 -17.69
CA GLU A 413 8.70 -16.09 -18.41
C GLU A 413 9.41 -17.44 -18.17
N ILE A 414 9.28 -18.03 -16.97
CA ILE A 414 9.86 -19.36 -16.74
C ILE A 414 9.11 -20.47 -17.48
N ASP A 415 7.78 -20.40 -17.57
CA ASP A 415 7.02 -21.43 -18.28
C ASP A 415 7.28 -21.34 -19.78
N GLU A 416 7.51 -20.13 -20.30
CA GLU A 416 8.03 -19.93 -21.66
C GLU A 416 9.43 -20.53 -21.82
N PHE A 417 10.34 -20.28 -20.87
CA PHE A 417 11.70 -20.84 -20.86
C PHE A 417 11.78 -22.38 -20.80
N VAL A 418 10.85 -23.04 -20.10
CA VAL A 418 10.83 -24.52 -20.05
C VAL A 418 10.40 -25.10 -21.40
N ASN A 419 9.50 -24.42 -22.12
CA ASN A 419 8.95 -24.92 -23.38
C ASN A 419 9.82 -24.56 -24.59
N VAL A 420 11.00 -23.96 -24.41
CA VAL A 420 11.86 -23.53 -25.54
C VAL A 420 12.50 -24.74 -26.26
N LEU A 421 12.46 -25.93 -25.64
CA LEU A 421 12.91 -27.18 -26.25
C LEU A 421 11.79 -27.99 -26.91
N ASP A 422 10.52 -27.60 -26.70
CA ASP A 422 9.34 -28.17 -27.36
C ASP A 422 9.08 -27.48 -28.70
#